data_AF-A0AAU3HIT8-F1
#
_entry.id   AF-A0AAU3HIT8-F1
#
_cell.length_a   1.000
_cell.length_b   1.000
_cell.length_c   1.000
_cell.angle_alpha   90.00
_cell.angle_beta   90.00
_cell.angle_gamma   90.00
#
_symmetry.space_group_name_H-M   'P 1'
#
loop_
_entity.id
_entity.type
_entity.pdbx_description
1 polymer ?
#
loop_
_entity_poly.entity_id
_entity_poly.type
_entity_poly.pdbx_seq_one_letter_code
_entity_poly.pdbx_strand_id
1 'polypeptide(L)'
;MPDDVTLVEVLHRDLRTVRWAEPAEIRATARRRTRRTAALAAVSVVVVAALAATMVDRTGTPPPPAADAIAGYAEIPAAAMLAPEDVPVPTGERLADSSLDEPARVDDLLQVCGKAQGLPAEEPRSRYSRSQTMLAAVVAGKPQTTPEVVITQDLYRIEPDAARRFIGDLEHRVGACGAWQAAGQAYTDRGMTDARFEHRWTIAESGFAGDQAVLLRHTATVLPDATTGQPPGYPPVFESRVVVRVGDLVSVLVPAGALRTGLPDAQAREAQLREVARAAAARMCVAANPGC
;
A
#
# COMPACT_ATOMS: atom_id res chain seq x y z
N MET A 1 36.69 23.03 -18.54
CA MET A 1 35.34 22.88 -17.96
C MET A 1 34.35 23.72 -18.77
N PRO A 2 33.85 23.21 -19.90
CA PRO A 2 32.59 23.71 -20.46
C PRO A 2 31.73 22.56 -21.01
N ASP A 3 30.77 22.02 -20.25
CA ASP A 3 29.82 21.01 -20.78
C ASP A 3 28.39 21.07 -20.20
N ASP A 4 28.03 22.05 -19.35
CA ASP A 4 26.68 22.13 -18.78
C ASP A 4 25.64 22.88 -19.64
N VAL A 5 26.09 23.69 -20.61
CA VAL A 5 25.17 24.51 -21.42
C VAL A 5 24.51 23.68 -22.53
N THR A 6 25.15 22.59 -22.96
CA THR A 6 24.68 21.75 -24.08
C THR A 6 23.52 20.84 -23.68
N LEU A 7 23.49 20.31 -22.45
CA LEU A 7 22.42 19.42 -22.01
C LEU A 7 21.07 20.16 -21.90
N VAL A 8 21.06 21.36 -21.32
CA VAL A 8 19.83 22.15 -21.13
C VAL A 8 19.26 22.59 -22.47
N GLU A 9 20.10 22.98 -23.43
CA GLU A 9 19.64 23.37 -24.77
C GLU A 9 19.10 22.18 -25.58
N VAL A 10 19.73 21.01 -25.47
CA VAL A 10 19.23 19.77 -26.09
C VAL A 10 17.88 19.37 -25.48
N LEU A 11 17.77 19.38 -24.15
CA LEU A 11 16.53 19.02 -23.46
C LEU A 11 15.39 20.00 -23.79
N HIS A 12 15.70 21.31 -23.84
CA HIS A 12 14.70 22.33 -24.16
C HIS A 12 14.26 22.26 -25.63
N ARG A 13 15.16 21.87 -26.53
CA ARG A 13 14.84 21.62 -27.95
C ARG A 13 13.96 20.38 -28.10
N ASP A 14 14.29 19.30 -27.42
CA ASP A 14 13.54 18.04 -27.49
C ASP A 14 12.14 18.21 -26.92
N LEU A 15 12.00 18.89 -25.77
CA LEU A 15 10.69 19.13 -25.13
C LEU A 15 9.78 20.04 -25.95
N ARG A 16 10.32 20.97 -26.76
CA ARG A 16 9.51 21.79 -27.68
C ARG A 16 8.90 20.98 -28.83
N THR A 17 9.48 19.84 -29.15
CA THR A 17 8.96 18.96 -30.21
C THR A 17 8.00 17.88 -29.68
N VAL A 18 7.92 17.71 -28.36
CA VAL A 18 6.98 16.78 -27.74
C VAL A 18 5.58 17.38 -27.76
N ARG A 19 4.75 16.88 -28.68
CA ARG A 19 3.31 17.14 -28.67
C ARG A 19 2.66 16.30 -27.59
N TRP A 20 2.36 16.90 -26.45
CA TRP A 20 1.55 16.25 -25.43
C TRP A 20 0.18 15.91 -26.01
N ALA A 21 -0.27 14.67 -25.82
CA ALA A 21 -1.58 14.25 -26.27
C ALA A 21 -2.65 15.06 -25.53
N GLU A 22 -3.65 15.53 -26.25
CA GLU A 22 -4.75 16.29 -25.65
C GLU A 22 -5.52 15.39 -24.64
N PRO A 23 -6.14 15.93 -23.59
CA PRO A 23 -6.84 15.13 -22.58
C PRO A 23 -7.92 14.20 -23.15
N ALA A 24 -8.49 14.54 -24.31
CA ALA A 24 -9.42 13.67 -25.04
C ALA A 24 -8.70 12.49 -25.73
N GLU A 25 -7.50 12.71 -26.28
CA GLU A 25 -6.66 11.67 -26.87
C GLU A 25 -6.11 10.73 -25.79
N ILE A 26 -5.74 11.26 -24.61
CA ILE A 26 -5.34 10.44 -23.46
C ILE A 26 -6.50 9.55 -23.00
N ARG A 27 -7.72 10.11 -22.87
CA ARG A 27 -8.91 9.35 -22.47
C ARG A 27 -9.32 8.31 -23.53
N ALA A 28 -9.23 8.63 -24.81
CA ALA A 28 -9.50 7.69 -25.90
C ALA A 28 -8.46 6.55 -25.94
N THR A 29 -7.19 6.88 -25.68
CA THR A 29 -6.10 5.90 -25.62
C THR A 29 -6.22 5.03 -24.38
N ALA A 30 -6.59 5.58 -23.22
CA ALA A 30 -6.86 4.82 -22.00
C ALA A 30 -8.04 3.85 -22.17
N ARG A 31 -9.14 4.26 -22.84
CA ARG A 31 -10.27 3.38 -23.20
C ARG A 31 -9.91 2.29 -24.20
N ARG A 32 -8.98 2.56 -25.13
CA ARG A 32 -8.44 1.54 -26.05
C ARG A 32 -7.45 0.60 -25.36
N ARG A 33 -6.67 1.09 -24.39
CA ARG A 33 -5.75 0.28 -23.57
C ARG A 33 -6.53 -0.67 -22.68
N THR A 34 -7.58 -0.24 -21.97
CA THR A 34 -8.45 -1.14 -21.16
C THR A 34 -9.06 -2.27 -21.98
N ARG A 35 -9.37 -2.04 -23.26
CA ARG A 35 -9.84 -3.10 -24.18
C ARG A 35 -8.74 -4.01 -24.73
N ARG A 36 -7.47 -3.60 -24.66
CA ARG A 36 -6.29 -4.38 -25.14
C ARG A 36 -5.45 -4.98 -24.00
N THR A 37 -5.53 -4.47 -22.78
CA THR A 37 -4.90 -5.05 -21.58
C THR A 37 -5.66 -6.24 -21.02
N ALA A 38 -6.87 -6.54 -21.52
CA ALA A 38 -7.49 -7.85 -21.36
C ALA A 38 -6.81 -8.96 -22.20
N ALA A 39 -5.86 -8.62 -23.09
CA ALA A 39 -5.21 -9.57 -23.99
C ALA A 39 -3.67 -9.56 -23.96
N LEU A 40 -3.00 -8.69 -23.19
CA LEU A 40 -1.53 -8.66 -23.10
C LEU A 40 -1.09 -8.25 -21.69
N ALA A 41 -0.99 -9.24 -20.82
CA ALA A 41 -0.15 -9.17 -19.62
C ALA A 41 1.31 -9.43 -20.04
N ALA A 42 2.21 -8.50 -19.72
CA ALA A 42 3.62 -8.73 -19.36
C ALA A 42 4.42 -7.41 -19.47
N VAL A 43 5.19 -7.12 -18.40
CA VAL A 43 6.39 -6.26 -18.23
C VAL A 43 6.23 -5.52 -16.88
N SER A 44 7.00 -5.71 -15.80
CA SER A 44 8.14 -6.58 -15.48
C SER A 44 8.50 -6.41 -13.98
N VAL A 45 8.51 -7.50 -13.20
CA VAL A 45 9.42 -7.71 -12.05
C VAL A 45 9.80 -9.19 -12.12
N VAL A 46 11.09 -9.48 -12.30
CA VAL A 46 11.59 -10.86 -12.44
C VAL A 46 12.00 -11.39 -11.07
N VAL A 47 11.19 -12.30 -10.54
CA VAL A 47 11.58 -13.29 -9.52
C VAL A 47 11.43 -14.65 -10.19
N VAL A 48 12.53 -15.40 -10.34
CA VAL A 48 12.50 -16.75 -10.94
C VAL A 48 12.05 -17.76 -9.87
N ALA A 49 10.85 -18.30 -10.03
CA ALA A 49 10.39 -19.50 -9.32
C ALA A 49 9.87 -20.51 -10.35
N ALA A 50 10.45 -21.70 -10.36
CA ALA A 50 10.19 -22.75 -11.35
C ALA A 50 8.97 -23.63 -10.99
N LEU A 51 8.05 -23.73 -11.95
CA LEU A 51 7.21 -24.87 -12.39
C LEU A 51 6.46 -25.76 -11.37
N ALA A 52 5.12 -25.74 -11.46
CA ALA A 52 4.34 -26.82 -12.13
C ALA A 52 2.89 -26.36 -12.36
N ALA A 53 2.37 -26.55 -13.58
CA ALA A 53 1.01 -26.22 -13.99
C ALA A 53 0.22 -27.51 -14.26
N THR A 54 -0.99 -27.61 -13.69
CA THR A 54 -2.03 -28.54 -14.15
C THR A 54 -3.24 -27.73 -14.58
N MET A 55 -3.67 -27.94 -15.83
CA MET A 55 -4.86 -27.32 -16.42
C MET A 55 -6.13 -27.96 -15.84
N VAL A 56 -7.12 -27.14 -15.48
CA VAL A 56 -8.51 -27.61 -15.27
C VAL A 56 -9.42 -26.76 -16.14
N ASP A 57 -10.08 -27.44 -17.07
CA ASP A 57 -11.13 -26.95 -17.95
C ASP A 57 -12.43 -26.76 -17.14
N ARG A 58 -13.10 -25.61 -17.29
CA ARG A 58 -14.45 -25.38 -16.74
C ARG A 58 -15.29 -24.58 -17.73
N THR A 59 -15.94 -25.33 -18.61
CA THR A 59 -17.22 -24.92 -19.21
C THR A 59 -18.31 -25.07 -18.15
N GLY A 60 -18.86 -23.95 -17.68
CA GLY A 60 -19.92 -23.94 -16.66
C GLY A 60 -20.86 -22.75 -16.84
N THR A 61 -22.13 -23.06 -17.08
CA THR A 61 -23.26 -22.15 -17.33
C THR A 61 -23.50 -21.20 -16.14
N PRO A 62 -23.91 -19.92 -16.35
CA PRO A 62 -24.14 -18.97 -15.25
C PRO A 62 -25.31 -19.38 -14.35
N PRO A 63 -25.20 -19.25 -13.02
CA PRO A 63 -26.33 -19.45 -12.11
C PRO A 63 -27.36 -18.30 -12.21
N PRO A 64 -28.65 -18.55 -11.91
CA PRO A 64 -29.69 -17.54 -11.95
C PRO A 64 -29.50 -16.47 -10.86
N PRO A 65 -30.01 -15.24 -11.06
CA PRO A 65 -29.84 -14.15 -10.10
C PRO A 65 -30.59 -14.44 -8.80
N ALA A 66 -29.87 -14.38 -7.68
CA ALA A 66 -30.45 -14.45 -6.35
C ALA A 66 -31.24 -13.16 -6.03
N ALA A 67 -32.37 -13.34 -5.36
CA ALA A 67 -33.32 -12.30 -4.98
C ALA A 67 -32.74 -11.29 -3.96
N ASP A 68 -33.31 -10.08 -4.00
CA ASP A 68 -32.97 -8.89 -3.22
C ASP A 68 -32.74 -9.15 -1.73
N ALA A 69 -31.47 -9.09 -1.32
CA ALA A 69 -31.08 -8.83 0.06
C ALA A 69 -30.95 -7.32 0.26
N ILE A 70 -31.62 -6.82 1.29
CA ILE A 70 -31.61 -5.46 1.87
C ILE A 70 -30.42 -4.63 1.37
N ALA A 71 -30.71 -3.49 0.73
CA ALA A 71 -29.76 -2.55 0.15
C ALA A 71 -28.80 -1.95 1.18
N GLY A 72 -27.82 -2.75 1.62
CA GLY A 72 -26.61 -2.28 2.27
C GLY A 72 -25.79 -1.52 1.24
N TYR A 73 -25.19 -0.39 1.65
CA TYR A 73 -24.35 0.46 0.81
C TYR A 73 -23.42 -0.39 -0.06
N ALA A 74 -23.73 -0.45 -1.36
CA ALA A 74 -22.89 -1.17 -2.31
C ALA A 74 -21.49 -0.54 -2.31
N GLU A 75 -21.39 0.79 -2.32
CA GLU A 75 -20.11 1.50 -2.32
C GLU A 75 -19.61 1.87 -0.92
N ILE A 76 -18.31 2.14 -0.78
CA ILE A 76 -17.71 2.77 0.40
C ILE A 76 -17.86 4.30 0.25
N PRO A 77 -18.72 4.96 1.06
CA PRO A 77 -18.92 6.40 0.95
C PRO A 77 -17.66 7.17 1.38
N ALA A 78 -17.45 8.36 0.82
CA ALA A 78 -16.32 9.22 1.21
C ALA A 78 -16.33 9.59 2.70
N ALA A 79 -17.50 9.61 3.35
CA ALA A 79 -17.63 9.85 4.79
C ALA A 79 -17.04 8.72 5.66
N ALA A 80 -16.77 7.55 5.09
CA ALA A 80 -16.08 6.44 5.77
C ALA A 80 -14.54 6.56 5.71
N MET A 81 -14.02 7.51 4.92
CA MET A 81 -12.59 7.81 4.85
C MET A 81 -12.20 8.85 5.90
N LEU A 82 -10.92 8.88 6.25
CA LEU A 82 -10.33 9.93 7.08
C LEU A 82 -10.55 11.31 6.42
N ALA A 83 -10.91 12.26 7.26
CA ALA A 83 -10.96 13.67 6.93
C ALA A 83 -9.68 14.39 7.42
N PRO A 84 -9.34 15.56 6.85
CA PRO A 84 -8.17 16.34 7.29
C PRO A 84 -8.10 16.59 8.80
N GLU A 85 -9.23 16.85 9.45
CA GLU A 85 -9.31 17.09 10.89
C GLU A 85 -9.00 15.86 11.76
N ASP A 86 -9.05 14.67 11.17
CA ASP A 86 -8.72 13.41 11.86
C ASP A 86 -7.20 13.16 11.91
N VAL A 87 -6.41 14.00 11.22
CA VAL A 87 -4.95 13.88 11.10
C VAL A 87 -4.27 14.98 11.92
N PRO A 88 -3.33 14.65 12.82
CA PRO A 88 -2.72 15.63 13.73
C PRO A 88 -1.69 16.55 13.08
N VAL A 89 -1.49 16.40 11.76
CA VAL A 89 -0.60 17.24 10.94
C VAL A 89 -1.48 17.94 9.90
N PRO A 90 -1.29 19.24 9.63
CA PRO A 90 -2.05 19.93 8.60
C PRO A 90 -1.92 19.27 7.23
N THR A 91 -3.04 18.79 6.69
CA THR A 91 -3.14 18.22 5.34
C THR A 91 -3.88 19.17 4.40
N GLY A 92 -3.49 19.19 3.12
CA GLY A 92 -4.11 19.97 2.07
C GLY A 92 -4.92 19.10 1.11
N GLU A 93 -4.37 18.88 -0.08
CA GLU A 93 -5.02 18.13 -1.16
C GLU A 93 -5.21 16.64 -0.80
N ARG A 94 -6.30 16.08 -1.33
CA ARG A 94 -6.65 14.65 -1.21
C ARG A 94 -6.70 14.03 -2.59
N LEU A 95 -5.90 13.00 -2.80
CA LEU A 95 -5.95 12.18 -4.00
C LEU A 95 -6.75 10.93 -3.65
N ALA A 96 -7.86 10.68 -4.34
CA ALA A 96 -8.74 9.55 -4.05
C ALA A 96 -8.99 8.71 -5.29
N ASP A 97 -9.08 7.40 -5.08
CA ASP A 97 -9.41 6.42 -6.12
C ASP A 97 -10.40 5.37 -5.57
N SER A 98 -11.10 4.67 -6.45
CA SER A 98 -12.05 3.62 -6.08
C SER A 98 -11.99 2.48 -7.09
N SER A 99 -11.94 1.24 -6.60
CA SER A 99 -11.82 0.04 -7.42
C SER A 99 -12.78 -1.06 -6.92
N LEU A 100 -12.84 -2.15 -7.68
CA LEU A 100 -13.62 -3.35 -7.39
C LEU A 100 -12.68 -4.55 -7.45
N ASP A 101 -12.96 -5.58 -6.65
CA ASP A 101 -12.22 -6.84 -6.71
C ASP A 101 -10.71 -6.71 -6.41
N GLU A 102 -10.30 -5.70 -5.63
CA GLU A 102 -8.90 -5.56 -5.20
C GLU A 102 -8.58 -6.50 -4.03
N PRO A 103 -7.39 -7.12 -3.99
CA PRO A 103 -6.94 -7.81 -2.78
C PRO A 103 -6.73 -6.81 -1.63
N ALA A 104 -7.18 -7.17 -0.43
CA ALA A 104 -6.98 -6.39 0.78
C ALA A 104 -5.52 -6.51 1.27
N ARG A 105 -4.63 -5.78 0.61
CA ARG A 105 -3.18 -5.78 0.83
C ARG A 105 -2.79 -4.98 2.06
N VAL A 106 -2.01 -5.59 2.94
CA VAL A 106 -1.38 -4.88 4.07
C VAL A 106 0.02 -4.43 3.71
N ASP A 107 0.83 -5.35 3.20
CA ASP A 107 2.25 -5.14 2.89
C ASP A 107 2.70 -6.18 1.85
N ASP A 108 3.18 -5.71 0.71
CA ASP A 108 3.57 -6.59 -0.41
C ASP A 108 4.72 -7.52 -0.04
N LEU A 109 5.68 -7.05 0.77
CA LEU A 109 6.82 -7.87 1.21
C LEU A 109 6.39 -8.92 2.23
N LEU A 110 5.43 -8.59 3.10
CA LEU A 110 4.83 -9.55 4.02
C LEU A 110 4.06 -10.65 3.25
N GLN A 111 3.40 -10.30 2.14
CA GLN A 111 2.77 -11.27 1.25
C GLN A 111 3.80 -12.21 0.63
N VAL A 112 4.90 -11.66 0.09
CA VAL A 112 6.01 -12.45 -0.47
C VAL A 112 6.62 -13.38 0.58
N CYS A 113 6.87 -12.88 1.79
CA CYS A 113 7.36 -13.70 2.90
C CYS A 113 6.38 -14.84 3.21
N GLY A 114 5.09 -14.55 3.39
CA GLY A 114 4.10 -15.58 3.71
C GLY A 114 4.05 -16.70 2.66
N LYS A 115 4.15 -16.34 1.37
CA LYS A 115 4.26 -17.33 0.29
C LYS A 115 5.54 -18.18 0.41
N ALA A 116 6.68 -17.56 0.73
CA ALA A 116 7.94 -18.27 0.95
C ALA A 116 7.88 -19.22 2.17
N GLN A 117 7.07 -18.88 3.18
CA GLN A 117 6.81 -19.71 4.36
C GLN A 117 5.71 -20.77 4.14
N GLY A 118 5.18 -20.92 2.93
CA GLY A 118 4.12 -21.89 2.62
C GLY A 118 2.75 -21.53 3.22
N LEU A 119 2.56 -20.28 3.64
CA LEU A 119 1.26 -19.80 4.09
C LEU A 119 0.33 -19.56 2.89
N PRO A 120 -1.01 -19.60 3.09
CA PRO A 120 -1.97 -19.24 2.05
C PRO A 120 -1.62 -17.89 1.42
N ALA A 121 -1.44 -17.86 0.10
CA ALA A 121 -0.94 -16.68 -0.61
C ALA A 121 -2.05 -15.68 -0.99
N GLU A 122 -3.31 -16.11 -0.96
CA GLU A 122 -4.44 -15.32 -1.43
C GLU A 122 -5.00 -14.46 -0.30
N GLU A 123 -4.84 -13.15 -0.47
CA GLU A 123 -5.51 -12.17 0.38
C GLU A 123 -7.01 -12.14 0.04
N PRO A 124 -7.88 -11.87 1.04
CA PRO A 124 -9.29 -11.66 0.77
C PRO A 124 -9.49 -10.58 -0.28
N ARG A 125 -10.32 -10.89 -1.28
CA ARG A 125 -10.69 -9.91 -2.31
C ARG A 125 -11.84 -9.04 -1.82
N SER A 126 -11.70 -7.76 -2.08
CA SER A 126 -12.72 -6.76 -1.76
C SER A 126 -13.82 -6.78 -2.80
N ARG A 127 -15.07 -6.64 -2.35
CA ARG A 127 -16.18 -6.34 -3.25
C ARG A 127 -16.05 -4.91 -3.77
N TYR A 128 -15.58 -4.00 -2.91
CA TYR A 128 -15.32 -2.60 -3.19
C TYR A 128 -14.10 -2.14 -2.41
N SER A 129 -13.29 -1.29 -3.03
CA SER A 129 -12.17 -0.62 -2.35
C SER A 129 -12.16 0.87 -2.65
N ARG A 130 -11.64 1.63 -1.69
CA ARG A 130 -11.42 3.07 -1.81
C ARG A 130 -10.06 3.41 -1.22
N SER A 131 -9.26 4.14 -1.98
CA SER A 131 -7.95 4.62 -1.54
C SER A 131 -7.97 6.13 -1.45
N GLN A 132 -7.28 6.68 -0.46
CA GLN A 132 -7.08 8.11 -0.31
C GLN A 132 -5.67 8.41 0.21
N THR A 133 -4.97 9.28 -0.50
CA THR A 133 -3.68 9.83 -0.09
C THR A 133 -3.87 11.29 0.31
N MET A 134 -3.47 11.64 1.53
CA MET A 134 -3.45 13.03 2.00
C MET A 134 -2.04 13.61 1.87
N LEU A 135 -1.98 14.81 1.30
CA LEU A 135 -0.75 15.56 1.12
C LEU A 135 -0.60 16.63 2.19
N ALA A 136 0.63 16.98 2.54
CA ALA A 136 0.93 18.06 3.48
C ALA A 136 0.35 19.38 2.97
N ALA A 137 -0.14 20.23 3.88
CA ALA A 137 -0.61 21.56 3.52
C ALA A 137 0.54 22.41 2.95
N VAL A 138 0.27 23.16 1.88
CA VAL A 138 1.25 24.09 1.29
C VAL A 138 1.43 25.27 2.24
N VAL A 139 2.66 25.50 2.69
CA VAL A 139 3.01 26.65 3.52
C VAL A 139 3.41 27.82 2.64
N ALA A 140 2.69 28.94 2.75
CA ALA A 140 2.98 30.16 2.00
C ALA A 140 4.45 30.60 2.20
N GLY A 141 5.13 30.93 1.10
CA GLY A 141 6.53 31.39 1.12
C GLY A 141 7.59 30.28 1.10
N LYS A 142 7.22 29.00 1.07
CA LYS A 142 8.15 27.90 0.81
C LYS A 142 7.91 27.31 -0.58
N PRO A 143 8.91 27.33 -1.49
CA PRO A 143 8.80 26.59 -2.74
C PRO A 143 8.69 25.10 -2.41
N GLN A 144 7.52 24.50 -2.68
CA GLN A 144 7.36 23.05 -2.65
C GLN A 144 7.33 22.56 -4.10
N THR A 145 8.37 21.86 -4.51
CA THR A 145 8.47 21.25 -5.86
C THR A 145 7.67 19.95 -5.95
N THR A 146 7.47 19.26 -4.83
CA THR A 146 6.63 18.06 -4.72
C THR A 146 5.89 18.05 -3.38
N PRO A 147 4.56 17.89 -3.39
CA PRO A 147 3.79 17.79 -2.15
C PRO A 147 4.18 16.51 -1.39
N GLU A 148 4.46 16.64 -0.11
CA GLU A 148 4.84 15.52 0.77
C GLU A 148 3.60 14.69 1.14
N VAL A 149 3.69 13.36 1.05
CA VAL A 149 2.62 12.47 1.51
C VAL A 149 2.64 12.40 3.04
N VAL A 150 1.48 12.59 3.66
CA VAL A 150 1.32 12.47 5.11
C VAL A 150 0.78 11.09 5.49
N ILE A 151 -0.23 10.62 4.77
CA ILE A 151 -0.83 9.30 5.02
C ILE A 151 -1.57 8.82 3.78
N THR A 152 -1.47 7.52 3.52
CA THR A 152 -2.36 6.81 2.60
C THR A 152 -3.30 5.94 3.43
N GLN A 153 -4.57 5.96 3.09
CA GLN A 153 -5.59 5.08 3.63
C GLN A 153 -6.19 4.26 2.49
N ASP A 154 -6.06 2.94 2.61
CA ASP A 154 -6.86 2.00 1.82
C ASP A 154 -8.00 1.48 2.70
N LEU A 155 -9.19 1.38 2.11
CA LEU A 155 -10.39 0.86 2.77
C LEU A 155 -11.03 -0.17 1.86
N TYR A 156 -11.22 -1.38 2.37
CA TYR A 156 -11.75 -2.54 1.67
C TYR A 156 -13.04 -2.99 2.32
N ARG A 157 -14.08 -3.22 1.53
CA ARG A 157 -15.24 -4.03 1.94
C ARG A 157 -15.01 -5.46 1.46
N ILE A 158 -14.76 -6.36 2.40
CA ILE A 158 -14.51 -7.78 2.11
C ILE A 158 -15.68 -8.64 2.59
N GLU A 159 -15.66 -9.92 2.24
CA GLU A 159 -16.68 -10.87 2.69
C GLU A 159 -16.65 -10.98 4.24
N PRO A 160 -17.81 -11.04 4.93
CA PRO A 160 -17.85 -11.00 6.40
C PRO A 160 -17.02 -12.07 7.13
N ASP A 161 -17.00 -13.31 6.65
CA ASP A 161 -16.20 -14.38 7.25
C ASP A 161 -14.70 -14.17 7.04
N ALA A 162 -14.31 -13.60 5.90
CA ALA A 162 -12.95 -13.15 5.65
C ALA A 162 -12.58 -11.96 6.55
N ALA A 163 -13.48 -10.99 6.73
CA ALA A 163 -13.27 -9.86 7.63
C ALA A 163 -12.98 -10.31 9.07
N ARG A 164 -13.82 -11.22 9.62
CA ARG A 164 -13.65 -11.72 10.99
C ARG A 164 -12.31 -12.44 11.22
N ARG A 165 -11.75 -13.07 10.18
CA ARG A 165 -10.46 -13.76 10.26
C ARG A 165 -9.26 -12.88 9.92
N PHE A 166 -9.46 -11.76 9.23
CA PHE A 166 -8.41 -10.93 8.63
C PHE A 166 -7.24 -10.62 9.58
N ILE A 167 -7.54 -10.10 10.77
CA ILE A 167 -6.49 -9.72 11.73
C ILE A 167 -5.78 -10.96 12.30
N GLY A 168 -6.50 -12.04 12.59
CA GLY A 168 -5.88 -13.29 13.06
C GLY A 168 -4.98 -13.93 11.99
N ASP A 169 -5.40 -13.89 10.73
CA ASP A 169 -4.60 -14.36 9.60
C ASP A 169 -3.35 -13.48 9.38
N LEU A 170 -3.49 -12.17 9.56
CA LEU A 170 -2.37 -11.23 9.55
C LEU A 170 -1.38 -11.49 10.68
N GLU A 171 -1.86 -11.66 11.92
CA GLU A 171 -1.01 -11.98 13.08
C GLU A 171 -0.25 -13.30 12.87
N HIS A 172 -0.92 -14.32 12.35
CA HIS A 172 -0.27 -15.59 12.00
C HIS A 172 0.84 -15.40 10.97
N ARG A 173 0.59 -14.61 9.92
CA ARG A 173 1.59 -14.28 8.89
C ARG A 173 2.77 -13.49 9.46
N VAL A 174 2.50 -12.50 10.30
CA VAL A 174 3.56 -11.71 10.97
C VAL A 174 4.42 -12.62 11.85
N GLY A 175 3.81 -13.55 12.59
CA GLY A 175 4.54 -14.54 13.39
C GLY A 175 5.47 -15.42 12.56
N ALA A 176 5.02 -15.91 11.40
CA ALA A 176 5.86 -16.69 10.49
C ALA A 176 6.97 -15.86 9.82
N CYS A 177 6.76 -14.55 9.68
CA CYS A 177 7.65 -13.62 9.00
C CYS A 177 8.53 -12.78 9.95
N GLY A 178 8.59 -13.10 11.25
CA GLY A 178 9.26 -12.29 12.26
C GLY A 178 10.76 -12.04 12.03
N ALA A 179 11.45 -12.89 11.27
CA ALA A 179 12.82 -12.67 10.81
C ALA A 179 13.05 -13.40 9.49
N TRP A 180 12.63 -12.77 8.39
CA TRP A 180 12.72 -13.35 7.06
C TRP A 180 13.90 -12.76 6.29
N GLN A 181 14.75 -13.63 5.74
CA GLN A 181 15.87 -13.23 4.91
C GLN A 181 15.51 -13.30 3.44
N ALA A 182 15.82 -12.24 2.70
CA ALA A 182 15.62 -12.15 1.27
C ALA A 182 16.90 -11.67 0.58
N ALA A 183 17.15 -12.17 -0.63
CA ALA A 183 18.17 -11.61 -1.51
C ALA A 183 17.56 -10.45 -2.31
N GLY A 184 18.33 -9.40 -2.53
CA GLY A 184 17.93 -8.24 -3.32
C GLY A 184 19.15 -7.43 -3.76
N GLN A 185 18.92 -6.19 -4.17
CA GLN A 185 20.00 -5.28 -4.53
C GLN A 185 20.01 -4.08 -3.57
N ALA A 186 21.19 -3.65 -3.15
CA ALA A 186 21.40 -2.45 -2.36
C ALA A 186 22.30 -1.47 -3.13
N TYR A 187 22.02 -0.18 -3.00
CA TYR A 187 22.98 0.84 -3.43
C TYR A 187 24.16 0.83 -2.47
N THR A 188 25.37 1.10 -2.96
CA THR A 188 26.59 1.27 -2.17
C THR A 188 27.42 2.40 -2.78
N ASP A 189 28.51 2.80 -2.13
CA ASP A 189 29.47 3.76 -2.70
C ASP A 189 30.06 3.29 -4.05
N ARG A 190 29.96 1.99 -4.36
CA ARG A 190 30.41 1.38 -5.62
C ARG A 190 29.26 1.16 -6.63
N GLY A 191 28.07 1.67 -6.34
CA GLY A 191 26.85 1.45 -7.12
C GLY A 191 26.00 0.30 -6.58
N MET A 192 25.06 -0.17 -7.41
CA MET A 192 24.14 -1.26 -7.05
C MET A 192 24.88 -2.60 -6.96
N THR A 193 24.68 -3.33 -5.87
CA THR A 193 25.26 -4.65 -5.64
C THR A 193 24.24 -5.61 -5.03
N ASP A 194 24.47 -6.92 -5.19
CA ASP A 194 23.64 -7.94 -4.57
C ASP A 194 23.84 -7.91 -3.06
N ALA A 195 22.74 -7.97 -2.32
CA ALA A 195 22.73 -7.89 -0.87
C ALA A 195 21.70 -8.86 -0.29
N ARG A 196 21.93 -9.26 0.97
CA ARG A 196 20.92 -9.96 1.76
C ARG A 196 20.29 -8.99 2.72
N PHE A 197 18.97 -9.06 2.84
CA PHE A 197 18.18 -8.26 3.76
C PHE A 197 17.57 -9.18 4.80
N GLU A 198 17.60 -8.76 6.06
CA GLU A 198 16.72 -9.29 7.09
C GLU A 198 15.52 -8.34 7.23
N HIS A 199 14.35 -8.85 6.91
CA HIS A 199 13.07 -8.20 7.17
C HIS A 199 12.47 -8.75 8.46
N ARG A 200 12.03 -7.84 9.31
CA ARG A 200 11.41 -8.15 10.60
C ARG A 200 10.07 -7.44 10.68
N TRP A 201 9.00 -8.21 10.82
CA TRP A 201 7.67 -7.69 11.11
C TRP A 201 7.29 -8.02 12.56
N THR A 202 6.69 -7.06 13.24
CA THR A 202 6.19 -7.23 14.60
C THR A 202 4.86 -6.51 14.79
N ILE A 203 3.95 -7.12 15.57
CA ILE A 203 2.78 -6.42 16.08
C ILE A 203 3.23 -5.62 17.31
N ALA A 204 3.31 -4.30 17.18
CA ALA A 204 3.74 -3.42 18.26
C ALA A 204 2.62 -3.18 19.28
N GLU A 205 1.36 -3.14 18.83
CA GLU A 205 0.18 -2.96 19.67
C GLU A 205 -1.05 -3.54 18.96
N SER A 206 -2.06 -3.97 19.72
CA SER A 206 -3.34 -4.45 19.20
C SER A 206 -4.52 -4.00 20.05
N GLY A 207 -5.74 -4.05 19.50
CA GLY A 207 -6.99 -3.84 20.23
C GLY A 207 -7.30 -2.40 20.63
N PHE A 208 -6.77 -1.39 19.92
CA PHE A 208 -6.89 0.02 20.30
C PHE A 208 -7.92 0.85 19.51
N ALA A 209 -8.55 0.29 18.48
CA ALA A 209 -9.55 0.94 17.62
C ALA A 209 -10.47 -0.10 16.94
N GLY A 210 -11.70 0.32 16.62
CA GLY A 210 -12.68 -0.51 15.90
C GLY A 210 -13.05 -1.81 16.62
N ASP A 211 -13.45 -2.82 15.86
CA ASP A 211 -13.63 -4.16 16.41
C ASP A 211 -12.28 -4.82 16.72
N GLN A 212 -11.30 -4.59 15.84
CA GLN A 212 -9.93 -5.04 15.95
C GLN A 212 -9.02 -4.03 15.27
N ALA A 213 -7.86 -3.77 15.87
CA ALA A 213 -6.81 -2.98 15.22
C ALA A 213 -5.45 -3.52 15.60
N VAL A 214 -4.47 -3.38 14.70
CA VAL A 214 -3.07 -3.71 14.95
C VAL A 214 -2.15 -2.61 14.41
N LEU A 215 -1.09 -2.31 15.15
CA LEU A 215 0.03 -1.49 14.69
C LEU A 215 1.16 -2.45 14.29
N LEU A 216 1.41 -2.56 13.00
CA LEU A 216 2.48 -3.35 12.42
C LEU A 216 3.74 -2.48 12.29
N ARG A 217 4.88 -2.98 12.77
CA ARG A 217 6.19 -2.41 12.48
C ARG A 217 6.97 -3.33 11.57
N HIS A 218 7.57 -2.76 10.54
CA HIS A 218 8.50 -3.42 9.63
C HIS A 218 9.87 -2.78 9.76
N THR A 219 10.90 -3.60 9.90
CA THR A 219 12.29 -3.18 9.84
C THR A 219 13.01 -4.00 8.78
N ALA A 220 13.72 -3.33 7.88
CA ALA A 220 14.59 -3.97 6.90
C ALA A 220 16.03 -3.56 7.16
N THR A 221 16.90 -4.55 7.39
CA THR A 221 18.33 -4.34 7.63
C THR A 221 19.13 -5.09 6.57
N VAL A 222 20.10 -4.42 5.95
CA VAL A 222 21.06 -5.09 5.08
C VAL A 222 21.99 -5.93 5.97
N LEU A 223 22.18 -7.20 5.65
CA LEU A 223 23.13 -8.06 6.36
C LEU A 223 24.56 -7.73 5.96
N PRO A 224 25.54 -7.88 6.86
CA PRO A 224 26.96 -7.71 6.52
C PRO A 224 27.36 -8.59 5.34
N ASP A 225 28.28 -8.09 4.52
CA ASP A 225 28.79 -8.83 3.37
C ASP A 225 29.49 -10.12 3.86
N ALA A 226 29.08 -11.27 3.30
CA ALA A 226 29.53 -12.58 3.78
C ALA A 226 31.03 -12.84 3.53
N THR A 227 31.66 -12.10 2.61
CA THR A 227 33.07 -12.27 2.23
C THR A 227 33.98 -11.37 3.04
N THR A 228 33.58 -10.12 3.24
CA THR A 228 34.37 -9.05 3.85
C THR A 228 33.99 -8.80 5.30
N GLY A 229 32.82 -9.27 5.75
CA GLY A 229 32.27 -9.02 7.08
C GLY A 229 31.91 -7.56 7.36
N GLN A 230 32.02 -6.68 6.36
CA GLN A 230 31.77 -5.26 6.53
C GLN A 230 30.27 -5.01 6.76
N PRO A 231 29.91 -4.18 7.75
CA PRO A 231 28.52 -3.79 7.95
C PRO A 231 28.04 -2.95 6.76
N PRO A 232 26.73 -2.94 6.49
CA PRO A 232 26.19 -2.03 5.49
C PRO A 232 26.44 -0.57 5.89
N GLY A 233 26.69 0.28 4.89
CA GLY A 233 26.79 1.73 5.07
C GLY A 233 25.45 2.45 5.25
N TYR A 234 24.34 1.72 5.39
CA TYR A 234 22.99 2.28 5.44
C TYR A 234 22.30 1.96 6.76
N PRO A 235 21.58 2.94 7.34
CA PRO A 235 20.73 2.66 8.49
C PRO A 235 19.59 1.70 8.10
N PRO A 236 19.02 0.95 9.05
CA PRO A 236 17.83 0.17 8.81
C PRO A 236 16.66 1.05 8.33
N VAL A 237 15.82 0.48 7.47
CA VAL A 237 14.56 1.11 7.04
C VAL A 237 13.48 0.73 8.04
N PHE A 238 12.71 1.73 8.49
CA PHE A 238 11.59 1.55 9.40
C PHE A 238 10.30 2.01 8.75
N GLU A 239 9.32 1.10 8.71
CA GLU A 239 7.97 1.39 8.25
C GLU A 239 6.97 0.96 9.32
N SER A 240 5.87 1.71 9.41
CA SER A 240 4.75 1.37 10.29
C SER A 240 3.48 1.33 9.45
N ARG A 241 2.57 0.42 9.78
CA ARG A 241 1.25 0.31 9.15
C ARG A 241 0.23 0.10 10.24
N VAL A 242 -0.93 0.72 10.13
CA VAL A 242 -2.04 0.45 11.04
C VAL A 242 -3.14 -0.25 10.26
N VAL A 243 -3.62 -1.37 10.76
CA VAL A 243 -4.76 -2.08 10.20
C VAL A 243 -5.92 -1.99 11.17
N VAL A 244 -7.09 -1.60 10.69
CA VAL A 244 -8.31 -1.43 11.48
C VAL A 244 -9.44 -2.21 10.83
N ARG A 245 -10.20 -2.99 11.61
CA ARG A 245 -11.43 -3.66 11.18
C ARG A 245 -12.64 -3.07 11.91
N VAL A 246 -13.72 -2.83 11.17
CA VAL A 246 -15.05 -2.51 11.70
C VAL A 246 -16.09 -3.25 10.86
N GLY A 247 -16.79 -4.23 11.43
CA GLY A 247 -17.70 -5.10 10.68
C GLY A 247 -16.98 -5.83 9.53
N ASP A 248 -17.50 -5.65 8.32
CA ASP A 248 -16.97 -6.16 7.05
C ASP A 248 -15.94 -5.24 6.37
N LEU A 249 -15.60 -4.11 6.99
CA LEU A 249 -14.62 -3.16 6.49
C LEU A 249 -13.24 -3.38 7.12
N VAL A 250 -12.21 -3.34 6.29
CA VAL A 250 -10.80 -3.34 6.70
C VAL A 250 -10.11 -2.12 6.12
N SER A 251 -9.49 -1.31 6.98
CA SER A 251 -8.65 -0.19 6.56
C SER A 251 -7.18 -0.49 6.82
N VAL A 252 -6.33 -0.10 5.87
CA VAL A 252 -4.88 -0.11 6.00
C VAL A 252 -4.39 1.33 5.90
N LEU A 253 -3.74 1.81 6.95
CA LEU A 253 -3.15 3.13 7.06
C LEU A 253 -1.64 3.02 6.89
N VAL A 254 -1.09 3.78 5.95
CA VAL A 254 0.34 3.87 5.66
C VAL A 254 0.80 5.29 5.98
N PRO A 255 1.35 5.55 7.18
CA PRO A 255 1.90 6.84 7.55
C PRO A 255 3.15 7.17 6.75
N ALA A 256 3.29 8.43 6.37
CA ALA A 256 4.44 8.95 5.63
C ALA A 256 4.84 10.34 6.14
N GLY A 257 6.00 10.82 5.68
CA GLY A 257 6.46 12.16 5.99
C GLY A 257 6.46 12.48 7.49
N ALA A 258 5.80 13.57 7.88
CA ALA A 258 5.63 14.00 9.26
C ALA A 258 4.89 13.00 10.17
N LEU A 259 4.08 12.09 9.61
CA LEU A 259 3.41 11.02 10.37
C LEU A 259 4.23 9.73 10.50
N ARG A 260 5.39 9.64 9.84
CA ARG A 260 6.24 8.46 9.94
C ARG A 260 6.83 8.35 11.36
N THR A 261 6.63 7.20 11.99
CA THR A 261 7.13 6.87 13.33
C THR A 261 8.42 6.05 13.27
N GLY A 262 9.11 5.90 14.41
CA GLY A 262 10.26 5.01 14.55
C GLY A 262 11.59 5.56 14.04
N LEU A 263 11.64 6.86 13.70
CA LEU A 263 12.87 7.56 13.34
C LEU A 263 13.31 8.52 14.45
N PRO A 264 14.62 8.78 14.59
CA PRO A 264 15.14 9.74 15.57
C PRO A 264 14.49 11.13 15.46
N ASP A 265 14.20 11.57 14.23
CA ASP A 265 13.60 12.88 13.92
C ASP A 265 12.10 12.80 13.61
N ALA A 266 11.43 11.69 13.96
CA ALA A 266 10.00 11.53 13.74
C ALA A 266 9.21 12.61 14.50
N GLN A 267 8.44 13.41 13.77
CA GLN A 267 7.56 14.42 14.36
C GLN A 267 6.36 13.76 15.04
N ALA A 268 5.87 12.66 14.46
CA ALA A 268 4.75 11.91 15.00
C ALA A 268 5.16 10.85 16.02
N ARG A 269 4.32 10.71 17.04
CA ARG A 269 4.39 9.67 18.06
C ARG A 269 3.41 8.56 17.74
N GLU A 270 3.66 7.35 18.22
CA GLU A 270 2.73 6.23 18.05
C GLU A 270 1.36 6.48 18.68
N ALA A 271 1.30 7.28 19.76
CA ALA A 271 0.04 7.77 20.31
C ALA A 271 -0.82 8.50 19.27
N GLN A 272 -0.21 9.31 18.39
CA GLN A 272 -0.92 10.00 17.33
C GLN A 272 -1.44 9.04 16.26
N LEU A 273 -0.69 7.99 15.90
CA LEU A 273 -1.19 6.97 14.97
C LEU A 273 -2.40 6.22 15.55
N ARG A 274 -2.43 6.00 16.87
CA ARG A 274 -3.59 5.40 17.54
C ARG A 274 -4.82 6.30 17.49
N GLU A 275 -4.66 7.61 17.69
CA GLU A 275 -5.78 8.54 17.53
C GLU A 275 -6.32 8.56 16.09
N VAL A 276 -5.43 8.61 15.09
CA VAL A 276 -5.84 8.53 13.67
C VAL A 276 -6.59 7.24 13.38
N ALA A 277 -6.14 6.12 13.93
CA ALA A 277 -6.82 4.83 13.77
C ALA A 277 -8.20 4.79 14.43
N ARG A 278 -8.36 5.41 15.60
CA ARG A 278 -9.67 5.55 16.25
C ARG A 278 -10.61 6.43 15.44
N ALA A 279 -10.10 7.52 14.87
CA ALA A 279 -10.86 8.35 13.96
C ALA A 279 -11.27 7.56 12.69
N ALA A 280 -10.35 6.79 12.10
CA ALA A 280 -10.66 5.91 10.97
C ALA A 280 -11.77 4.91 11.33
N ALA A 281 -11.68 4.24 12.48
CA ALA A 281 -12.71 3.32 12.94
C ALA A 281 -14.08 4.01 13.11
N ALA A 282 -14.10 5.21 13.70
CA ALA A 282 -15.33 5.98 13.88
C ALA A 282 -15.95 6.40 12.54
N ARG A 283 -15.14 6.77 11.54
CA ARG A 283 -15.60 7.06 10.19
C ARG A 283 -16.16 5.80 9.52
N MET A 284 -15.47 4.66 9.64
CA MET A 284 -15.89 3.37 9.04
C MET A 284 -17.27 2.92 9.52
N CYS A 285 -17.67 3.23 10.75
CA CYS A 285 -18.96 2.86 11.32
C CYS A 285 -20.17 3.23 10.45
N VAL A 286 -20.12 4.35 9.73
CA VAL A 286 -21.24 4.81 8.87
C VAL A 286 -21.52 3.87 7.70
N ALA A 287 -20.58 2.98 7.38
CA ALA A 287 -20.64 2.08 6.24
C ALA A 287 -20.45 0.60 6.61
N ALA A 288 -20.09 0.28 7.86
CA ALA A 288 -19.82 -1.08 8.29
C ALA A 288 -21.08 -1.96 8.28
N ASN A 289 -20.91 -3.26 8.02
CA ASN A 289 -21.95 -4.28 8.20
C ASN A 289 -21.42 -5.47 9.04
N PRO A 290 -21.96 -5.73 10.25
CA PRO A 290 -22.96 -4.93 10.93
C PRO A 290 -22.45 -3.51 11.21
N GLY A 291 -23.37 -2.56 11.27
CA GLY A 291 -23.04 -1.19 11.65
C GLY A 291 -22.61 -1.12 13.12
N CYS A 292 -22.01 0.02 13.46
CA CYS A 292 -21.97 0.52 14.84
C CYS A 292 -23.30 1.22 15.14
#